data_AF-A0A1W6MVU6-F1
#
_entry.id   AF-A0A1W6MVU6-F1
#
_cell.length_a   1.000
_cell.length_b   1.000
_cell.length_c   1.000
_cell.angle_alpha   90.00
_cell.angle_beta   90.00
_cell.angle_gamma   90.00
#
_symmetry.space_group_name_H-M   'P 1'
#
loop_
_entity.id
_entity.type
_entity.pdbx_description
1 polymer ?
#
loop_
_entity_poly.entity_id
_entity_poly.type
_entity_poly.pdbx_seq_one_letter_code
_entity_poly.pdbx_strand_id
1 'polypeptide(L)'
;MFDPEHHQLAARLIERATQGLGGTQLIAAIRQEFPDAPLRLIAHAGFIAITRPSVSPEALSSIYDMAICARRPDLKEMADA
;
A
#
# COMPACT_ATOMS: atom_id res chain seq x y z
N MET A 1 11.97 14.10 -2.23
CA MET A 1 11.90 13.86 -0.78
C MET A 1 10.47 13.41 -0.51
N PHE A 2 10.25 12.22 0.04
CA PHE A 2 8.90 11.75 0.36
C PHE A 2 8.36 12.56 1.53
N ASP A 3 7.09 12.93 1.47
CA ASP A 3 6.47 13.75 2.52
C ASP A 3 6.07 12.88 3.74
N PRO A 4 5.67 13.49 4.88
CA PRO A 4 5.26 12.74 6.07
C PRO A 4 4.11 11.75 5.82
N GLU A 5 3.18 12.08 4.91
CA GLU A 5 2.03 11.25 4.57
C GLU A 5 2.47 9.91 3.94
N HIS A 6 3.42 9.95 3.02
CA HIS A 6 4.01 8.74 2.42
C HIS A 6 4.64 7.83 3.47
N HIS A 7 5.34 8.41 4.46
CA HIS A 7 5.98 7.65 5.52
C HIS A 7 4.97 7.01 6.47
N GLN A 8 3.86 7.69 6.75
CA GLN A 8 2.77 7.16 7.57
C GLN A 8 2.04 6.02 6.86
N LEU A 9 1.67 6.20 5.59
CA LEU A 9 1.07 5.15 4.76
C LEU A 9 1.97 3.93 4.64
N ALA A 10 3.27 4.13 4.42
CA ALA A 10 4.23 3.04 4.34
C ALA A 10 4.33 2.26 5.66
N ALA A 11 4.25 2.93 6.82
CA ALA A 11 4.22 2.25 8.12
C ALA A 11 2.95 1.39 8.28
N ARG A 12 1.79 1.95 7.92
CA ARG A 12 0.51 1.23 7.98
C ARG A 12 0.43 0.08 7.00
N LEU A 13 0.99 0.23 5.80
CA LEU A 13 1.11 -0.87 4.84
C LEU A 13 1.87 -2.05 5.41
N ILE A 14 2.99 -1.80 6.09
CA ILE A 14 3.78 -2.87 6.75
C ILE A 14 2.95 -3.52 7.85
N GLU A 15 2.32 -2.75 8.73
CA GLU A 15 1.49 -3.28 9.81
C GLU A 15 0.36 -4.18 9.29
N ARG A 16 -0.40 -3.71 8.30
CA ARG A 16 -1.50 -4.47 7.70
C ARG A 16 -0.99 -5.70 6.94
N ALA A 17 0.14 -5.58 6.25
CA ALA A 17 0.77 -6.71 5.59
C ALA A 17 1.24 -7.78 6.60
N THR A 18 1.77 -7.40 7.76
CA THR A 18 2.13 -8.34 8.83
C THR A 18 0.92 -9.03 9.47
N GLN A 19 -0.28 -8.46 9.32
CA GLN A 19 -1.55 -9.08 9.72
C GLN A 19 -2.09 -10.06 8.66
N GLY A 20 -1.35 -10.29 7.57
CA GLY A 20 -1.70 -11.23 6.50
C GLY A 20 -2.55 -10.62 5.38
N LEU A 21 -2.69 -9.29 5.31
CA LEU A 21 -3.42 -8.61 4.24
C LEU A 21 -2.52 -8.37 3.03
N GLY A 22 -2.94 -8.83 1.84
CA GLY A 22 -2.22 -8.63 0.58
C GLY A 22 -3.14 -8.14 -0.55
N GLY A 23 -2.56 -7.81 -1.69
CA GLY A 23 -3.31 -7.49 -2.91
C GLY A 23 -4.34 -6.36 -2.70
N THR A 24 -5.58 -6.58 -3.15
CA THR A 24 -6.69 -5.62 -3.02
C THR A 24 -7.20 -5.45 -1.60
N GLN A 25 -7.06 -6.47 -0.74
CA GLN A 25 -7.47 -6.38 0.68
C GLN A 25 -6.61 -5.37 1.43
N LEU A 26 -5.31 -5.35 1.11
CA LEU A 26 -4.38 -4.37 1.67
C LEU A 26 -4.72 -2.94 1.20
N ILE A 27 -5.07 -2.75 -0.08
CA ILE A 27 -5.53 -1.45 -0.61
C ILE A 27 -6.79 -0.99 0.13
N ALA A 28 -7.78 -1.88 0.28
CA ALA A 28 -9.04 -1.57 0.93
C ALA A 28 -8.83 -1.20 2.42
N ALA A 29 -8.00 -1.93 3.14
CA ALA A 29 -7.66 -1.63 4.54
C ALA A 29 -7.00 -0.26 4.68
N ILE A 30 -6.07 0.09 3.78
CA ILE A 30 -5.44 1.40 3.78
C ILE A 30 -6.45 2.50 3.44
N ARG A 31 -7.31 2.31 2.45
CA ARG A 31 -8.36 3.30 2.12
C ARG A 31 -9.40 3.46 3.23
N GLN A 32 -9.61 2.48 4.09
CA GLN A 32 -10.47 2.65 5.27
C GLN A 32 -9.85 3.61 6.30
N GLU A 33 -8.53 3.57 6.46
CA GLU A 33 -7.80 4.47 7.38
C GLU A 33 -7.48 5.83 6.76
N PHE A 34 -7.28 5.87 5.44
CA PHE A 34 -6.92 7.05 4.66
C PHE A 34 -7.86 7.15 3.44
N PRO A 35 -9.13 7.56 3.64
CA PRO A 35 -10.14 7.56 2.59
C PRO A 35 -9.77 8.45 1.40
N ASP A 36 -9.05 9.54 1.66
CA ASP A 36 -8.63 10.51 0.67
C ASP A 36 -7.30 10.14 -0.01
N ALA A 37 -6.63 9.07 0.41
CA ALA A 37 -5.36 8.66 -0.19
C ALA A 37 -5.59 8.08 -1.59
N PRO A 38 -5.12 8.74 -2.66
CA PRO A 38 -5.31 8.21 -4.01
C PRO A 38 -4.50 6.94 -4.20
N LEU A 39 -4.95 6.03 -5.07
CA LEU A 39 -4.28 4.74 -5.29
C LEU A 39 -2.80 4.89 -5.69
N ARG A 40 -2.46 5.96 -6.43
CA ARG A 40 -1.06 6.30 -6.77
C ARG A 40 -0.19 6.55 -5.53
N LEU A 41 -0.75 7.20 -4.51
CA LEU A 41 -0.05 7.52 -3.26
C LEU A 41 0.18 6.24 -2.45
N ILE A 42 -0.84 5.38 -2.36
CA ILE A 42 -0.74 4.07 -1.71
C ILE A 42 0.33 3.20 -2.40
N ALA A 43 0.36 3.19 -3.73
CA ALA A 43 1.38 2.45 -4.50
C ALA A 43 2.80 3.00 -4.25
N HIS A 44 2.97 4.32 -4.22
CA HIS A 44 4.26 4.95 -3.86
C HIS A 44 4.68 4.64 -2.42
N ALA A 45 3.73 4.68 -1.47
CA ALA A 45 3.98 4.28 -0.10
C ALA A 45 4.39 2.81 0.01
N GLY A 46 3.85 1.93 -0.84
CA GLY A 46 4.29 0.55 -0.99
C GLY A 46 5.76 0.44 -1.36
N PHE A 47 6.23 1.25 -2.33
CA PHE A 47 7.66 1.30 -2.69
C PHE A 47 8.55 1.76 -1.52
N ILE A 48 8.08 2.72 -0.73
CA ILE A 48 8.81 3.18 0.46
C ILE A 48 8.82 2.09 1.54
N ALA A 49 7.72 1.36 1.70
CA ALA A 49 7.61 0.29 2.68
C ALA A 49 8.61 -0.84 2.41
N ILE A 50 8.74 -1.28 1.15
CA ILE A 50 9.67 -2.38 0.78
C ILE A 50 11.14 -1.99 0.86
N THR A 51 11.47 -0.69 0.82
CA THR A 51 12.85 -0.21 0.96
C THR A 51 13.26 -0.05 2.44
N ARG A 52 12.36 -0.32 3.39
CA ARG A 52 12.70 -0.29 4.82
C ARG A 52 13.49 -1.54 5.23
N PRO A 53 14.57 -1.38 6.01
CA PRO A 53 15.44 -2.50 6.41
C PRO A 53 14.76 -3.52 7.32
N SER A 54 13.63 -3.18 7.95
CA SER A 54 12.93 -4.01 8.94
C SER A 54 11.71 -4.73 8.38
N VAL A 55 11.47 -4.70 7.06
CA VAL A 55 10.28 -5.34 6.49
C VAL A 55 10.47 -6.86 6.44
N SER A 56 9.55 -7.61 7.04
CA SER A 56 9.56 -9.07 7.01
C SER A 56 9.24 -9.61 5.61
N PRO A 57 9.76 -10.78 5.20
CA PRO A 57 9.45 -11.40 3.90
C PRO A 57 7.95 -11.56 3.60
N GLU A 58 7.15 -11.89 4.61
CA GLU A 58 5.70 -12.08 4.48
C GLU A 58 5.00 -10.75 4.13
N ALA A 59 5.37 -9.69 4.84
CA ALA A 59 4.89 -8.34 4.57
C ALA A 59 5.37 -7.84 3.19
N LEU A 60 6.62 -8.15 2.83
CA LEU A 60 7.19 -7.80 1.53
C LEU A 60 6.37 -8.42 0.38
N SER A 61 6.07 -9.72 0.44
CA SER A 61 5.25 -10.40 -0.56
C SER A 61 3.86 -9.76 -0.68
N SER A 62 3.22 -9.49 0.46
CA SER A 62 1.88 -8.89 0.50
C SER A 62 1.84 -7.48 -0.11
N ILE A 63 2.88 -6.68 0.13
CA ILE A 63 3.03 -5.34 -0.45
C ILE A 63 3.32 -5.42 -1.96
N TYR A 64 4.09 -6.42 -2.41
CA TYR A 64 4.29 -6.68 -3.84
C TYR A 64 2.98 -7.04 -4.55
N ASP A 65 2.19 -7.94 -3.98
CA ASP A 65 0.88 -8.32 -4.52
C ASP A 65 -0.05 -7.11 -4.61
N MET A 66 -0.02 -6.24 -3.60
CA MET A 66 -0.73 -4.97 -3.60
C MET A 66 -0.27 -4.06 -4.74
N ALA A 67 1.04 -3.90 -4.94
CA ALA A 67 1.59 -3.07 -5.99
C ALA A 67 1.22 -3.57 -7.40
N ILE A 68 1.12 -4.89 -7.60
CA ILE A 68 0.62 -5.50 -8.84
C ILE A 68 -0.86 -5.15 -9.03
N CYS A 69 -1.68 -5.32 -7.99
CA CYS A 69 -3.10 -4.98 -8.06
C CYS A 69 -3.34 -3.50 -8.35
N ALA A 70 -2.58 -2.60 -7.72
CA ALA A 70 -2.69 -1.15 -7.92
C ALA A 70 -2.37 -0.69 -9.36
N ARG A 71 -1.73 -1.54 -10.18
CA ARG A 71 -1.46 -1.28 -11.60
C ARG A 71 -2.57 -1.77 -12.53
N ARG A 72 -3.53 -2.55 -12.03
CA ARG A 72 -4.63 -3.05 -12.84
C ARG A 72 -5.58 -1.90 -13.24
N PRO A 73 -6.01 -1.84 -14.51
CA PRO A 73 -6.82 -0.74 -15.02
C PRO A 73 -8.20 -0.66 -14.35
N ASP A 74 -8.82 -1.79 -14.01
CA ASP A 74 -10.12 -1.86 -13.34
C ASP A 74 -10.12 -1.23 -11.94
N LEU A 75 -8.97 -1.24 -11.26
CA LEU A 75 -8.81 -0.64 -9.93
C LEU A 75 -8.42 0.84 -9.98
N LYS A 76 -7.86 1.31 -11.10
CA LYS A 76 -7.60 2.75 -11.31
C LYS A 76 -8.89 3.52 -11.51
N GLU A 77 -9.81 2.98 -12.31
CA GLU A 77 -11.11 3.62 -12.58
C GLU A 77 -11.96 3.77 -11.31
N MET A 78 -11.83 2.85 -10.33
CA MET A 78 -12.47 2.94 -9.01
C MET A 78 -11.74 3.86 -8.00
N ALA A 79 -10.54 4.32 -8.33
CA ALA A 79 -9.73 5.18 -7.46
C ALA A 79 -9.78 6.67 -7.88
N ASP A 80 -10.13 6.93 -9.14
CA ASP A 80 -10.29 8.27 -9.71
C ASP A 80 -11.79 8.69 -9.85
N ALA A 81 -12.72 7.83 -9.40
CA ALA A 81 -14.17 8.09 -9.32
C ALA A 81 -14.60 8.41 -7.89
#